data_AF-A0A961X923-F1
#
_entry.id   AF-A0A961X923-F1
#
_cell.length_a   1.000
_cell.length_b   1.000
_cell.length_c   1.000
_cell.angle_alpha   90.00
_cell.angle_beta   90.00
_cell.angle_gamma   90.00
#
_symmetry.space_group_name_H-M   'P 1'
#
loop_
_entity.id
_entity.type
_entity.pdbx_description
1 polymer ?
#
loop_
_entity_poly.entity_id
_entity_poly.type
_entity_poly.pdbx_seq_one_letter_code
_entity_poly.pdbx_strand_id
1 'polypeptide(L)'
;MATVLVTGTSTGIGRVTAKRLAAEGWRVFATMRDLSKRGPLEKMLAESGTGGQVTFETLDVNDPKSIDAAVTSILAQTGGTLDAVVHNAGVAIAGAHEDMPDEDIRRVMETNFFGVLGLTRALLPTFRAQGRGRILCVSSQSAFAGQPANSIYCASKWALEGWAESIAFELDAFGIDIILVEPGPYKTEIWRTTKRVTPPGGPYTTWARLVFRGADAHEAKHARDPDEVAQVIAEALEVPRPKFRYPVGFFAKLDYFLRGKLPTRMIRRATTRYLGIPRTR
;
A
#
# COMPACT_ATOMS: atom_id res chain seq x y z
N MET A 1 0.36 -25.33 7.28
CA MET A 1 0.48 -23.91 7.66
C MET A 1 0.40 -23.08 6.40
N ALA A 2 -0.46 -22.07 6.35
CA ALA A 2 -0.58 -21.22 5.17
C ALA A 2 0.63 -20.28 5.03
N THR A 3 1.06 -19.98 3.81
CA THR A 3 2.24 -19.17 3.53
C THR A 3 1.87 -17.84 2.86
N VAL A 4 2.50 -16.76 3.30
CA VAL A 4 2.24 -15.41 2.78
C VAL A 4 3.52 -14.61 2.59
N LEU A 5 3.66 -13.98 1.43
CA LEU A 5 4.71 -13.00 1.17
C LEU A 5 4.17 -11.60 1.44
N VAL A 6 4.78 -10.83 2.34
CA VAL A 6 4.41 -9.43 2.60
C VAL A 6 5.53 -8.50 2.16
N THR A 7 5.24 -7.56 1.26
CA THR A 7 6.24 -6.59 0.79
C THR A 7 6.30 -5.34 1.69
N GLY A 8 7.50 -4.81 1.92
CA GLY A 8 7.68 -3.54 2.64
C GLY A 8 7.40 -3.64 4.15
N THR A 9 7.97 -4.64 4.81
CA THR A 9 7.69 -4.95 6.23
C THR A 9 8.59 -4.23 7.24
N SER A 10 9.50 -3.36 6.79
CA SER A 10 10.39 -2.62 7.69
C SER A 10 9.66 -1.60 8.57
N THR A 11 8.52 -1.06 8.11
CA THR A 11 7.75 -0.02 8.81
C THR A 11 6.23 -0.13 8.52
N GLY A 12 5.44 0.69 9.22
CA GLY A 12 4.03 0.94 8.88
C GLY A 12 3.14 -0.30 8.86
N ILE A 13 2.17 -0.29 7.93
CA ILE A 13 1.15 -1.35 7.76
C ILE A 13 1.80 -2.71 7.51
N GLY A 14 2.80 -2.80 6.62
CA GLY A 14 3.50 -4.06 6.35
C GLY A 14 4.11 -4.70 7.59
N ARG A 15 4.71 -3.90 8.48
CA ARG A 15 5.30 -4.39 9.73
C ARG A 15 4.25 -5.00 10.66
N VAL A 16 3.17 -4.27 10.93
CA VAL A 16 2.09 -4.76 11.81
C VAL A 16 1.32 -5.92 11.18
N THR A 17 1.19 -5.94 9.85
CA THR A 17 0.61 -7.05 9.07
C THR A 17 1.43 -8.31 9.21
N ALA A 18 2.76 -8.24 9.06
CA ALA A 18 3.64 -9.39 9.23
C ALA A 18 3.54 -9.96 10.66
N LYS A 19 3.53 -9.10 11.69
CA LYS A 19 3.32 -9.52 13.08
C LYS A 19 1.95 -10.19 13.27
N ARG A 20 0.88 -9.58 12.74
CA ARG A 20 -0.48 -10.10 12.89
C ARG A 20 -0.63 -11.48 12.27
N LEU A 21 -0.22 -11.63 11.01
CA LEU A 21 -0.31 -12.91 10.29
C LEU A 21 0.51 -14.00 11.00
N ALA A 22 1.70 -13.67 11.51
CA ALA A 22 2.50 -14.60 12.31
C ALA A 22 1.76 -15.05 13.59
N ALA A 23 1.06 -14.14 14.27
CA ALA A 23 0.24 -14.46 15.44
C ALA A 23 -0.99 -15.30 15.12
N GLU A 24 -1.51 -15.21 13.90
CA GLU A 24 -2.61 -16.04 13.39
C GLU A 24 -2.12 -17.38 12.80
N GLY A 25 -0.83 -17.68 12.93
CA GLY A 25 -0.25 -18.96 12.54
C GLY A 25 0.07 -19.07 11.05
N TRP A 26 0.15 -17.96 10.32
CA TRP A 26 0.73 -17.94 8.97
C TRP A 26 2.24 -18.03 9.03
N ARG A 27 2.84 -18.75 8.08
CA ARG A 27 4.27 -18.62 7.78
C ARG A 27 4.47 -17.40 6.89
N VAL A 28 5.08 -16.37 7.45
CA VAL A 28 5.25 -15.06 6.80
C VAL A 28 6.65 -14.92 6.23
N PHE A 29 6.73 -14.67 4.92
CA PHE A 29 7.93 -14.16 4.27
C PHE A 29 7.90 -12.64 4.30
N ALA A 30 8.50 -12.07 5.34
CA ALA A 30 8.54 -10.63 5.58
C ALA A 30 9.66 -9.99 4.77
N THR A 31 9.30 -9.27 3.70
CA THR A 31 10.32 -8.78 2.76
C THR A 31 10.55 -7.27 2.85
N MET A 32 11.78 -6.87 2.58
CA MET A 32 12.21 -5.48 2.53
C MET A 32 13.43 -5.32 1.62
N ARG A 33 13.61 -4.11 1.07
CA ARG A 33 14.77 -3.78 0.23
C ARG A 33 16.10 -3.87 0.96
N ASP A 34 16.09 -3.55 2.24
CA ASP A 34 17.27 -3.43 3.08
C ASP A 34 17.02 -4.16 4.39
N LEU A 35 17.61 -5.36 4.51
CA LEU A 35 17.46 -6.24 5.68
C LEU A 35 18.06 -5.65 6.95
N SER A 36 18.93 -4.64 6.88
CA SER A 36 19.43 -3.96 8.09
C SER A 36 18.30 -3.27 8.88
N LYS A 37 17.17 -3.01 8.22
CA LYS A 37 15.98 -2.38 8.82
C LYS A 37 14.99 -3.35 9.45
N ARG A 38 15.33 -4.64 9.57
CA ARG A 38 14.43 -5.67 10.15
C ARG A 38 14.24 -5.57 11.66
N GLY A 39 15.19 -4.94 12.37
CA GLY A 39 15.26 -4.94 13.84
C GLY A 39 13.96 -4.59 14.58
N PRO A 40 13.21 -3.55 14.17
CA PRO A 40 11.92 -3.24 14.80
C PRO A 40 10.88 -4.35 14.68
N LEU A 41 10.79 -5.03 13.53
CA LEU A 41 9.88 -6.17 13.35
C LEU A 41 10.36 -7.38 14.16
N GLU A 42 11.65 -7.68 14.10
CA GLU A 42 12.28 -8.77 14.87
C GLU A 42 12.01 -8.63 16.37
N LYS A 43 12.13 -7.41 16.91
CA LYS A 43 11.76 -7.11 18.31
C LYS A 43 10.29 -7.39 18.61
N MET A 44 9.36 -6.93 17.76
CA MET A 44 7.93 -7.14 17.94
C MET A 44 7.54 -8.63 17.90
N LEU A 45 8.25 -9.42 17.09
CA LEU A 45 8.04 -10.86 16.96
C LEU A 45 8.60 -11.62 18.17
N ALA A 46 9.76 -11.22 18.69
CA ALA A 46 10.33 -11.77 19.92
C ALA A 46 9.41 -11.51 21.12
N GLU A 47 8.90 -10.29 21.27
CA GLU A 47 7.97 -9.91 22.35
C GLU A 47 6.64 -10.68 22.30
N SER A 48 6.20 -11.09 21.11
CA SER A 48 4.95 -11.84 20.93
C SER A 48 5.13 -13.36 20.86
N GLY A 49 6.38 -13.86 20.88
CA GLY A 49 6.67 -15.30 20.74
C GLY A 49 6.36 -15.87 19.35
N THR A 50 6.19 -15.02 18.32
CA THR A 50 5.78 -15.43 16.96
C THR A 50 6.92 -15.45 15.95
N GLY A 51 8.16 -15.20 16.40
CA GLY A 51 9.34 -15.13 15.54
C GLY A 51 9.60 -16.39 14.71
N GLY A 52 9.25 -17.57 15.23
CA GLY A 52 9.39 -18.84 14.49
C GLY A 52 8.53 -18.93 13.23
N GLN A 53 7.53 -18.06 13.08
CA GLN A 53 6.65 -18.03 11.91
C GLN A 53 7.12 -17.06 10.83
N VAL A 54 8.18 -16.28 11.06
CA VAL A 54 8.62 -15.23 10.14
C VAL A 54 9.99 -15.54 9.57
N THR A 55 10.09 -15.54 8.25
CA THR A 55 11.34 -15.57 7.50
C THR A 55 11.56 -14.21 6.86
N PHE A 56 12.74 -13.62 7.07
CA PHE A 56 13.11 -12.35 6.45
C PHE A 56 13.82 -12.58 5.12
N GLU A 57 13.34 -11.92 4.06
CA GLU A 57 13.90 -12.03 2.71
C GLU A 57 14.17 -10.65 2.12
N THR A 58 15.24 -10.52 1.34
CA THR A 58 15.49 -9.29 0.58
C THR A 58 14.57 -9.26 -0.63
N LEU A 59 13.83 -8.17 -0.81
CA LEU A 59 13.06 -7.92 -2.02
C LEU A 59 12.99 -6.43 -2.32
N ASP A 60 13.60 -6.03 -3.43
CA ASP A 60 13.29 -4.78 -4.11
C ASP A 60 12.32 -5.01 -5.26
N VAL A 61 11.10 -4.49 -5.10
CA VAL A 61 10.05 -4.58 -6.11
C VAL A 61 10.37 -3.77 -7.37
N ASN A 62 11.36 -2.88 -7.33
CA ASN A 62 11.82 -2.14 -8.51
C ASN A 62 12.92 -2.89 -9.29
N ASP A 63 13.46 -3.99 -8.75
CA ASP A 63 14.52 -4.78 -9.40
C ASP A 63 13.99 -6.16 -9.79
N PRO A 64 13.81 -6.44 -11.10
CA PRO A 64 13.39 -7.75 -11.58
C PRO A 64 14.25 -8.90 -11.08
N LYS A 65 15.58 -8.72 -10.96
CA LYS A 65 16.47 -9.76 -10.44
C LYS A 65 16.22 -10.04 -8.97
N SER A 66 15.92 -9.00 -8.19
CA SER A 66 15.56 -9.15 -6.78
C SER A 66 14.21 -9.86 -6.64
N ILE A 67 13.24 -9.59 -7.51
CA ILE A 67 11.96 -10.31 -7.57
C ILE A 67 12.19 -11.80 -7.84
N ASP A 68 12.93 -12.12 -8.91
CA ASP A 68 13.19 -13.50 -9.31
C ASP A 68 13.92 -14.29 -8.22
N ALA A 69 14.93 -13.67 -7.59
CA ALA A 69 15.69 -14.28 -6.50
C ALA A 69 14.80 -14.55 -5.27
N ALA A 70 13.98 -13.58 -4.86
CA ALA A 70 13.07 -13.73 -3.72
C ALA A 70 12.00 -14.81 -3.97
N VAL A 71 11.37 -14.79 -5.15
CA VAL A 71 10.36 -15.79 -5.53
C VAL A 71 10.98 -17.18 -5.55
N THR A 72 12.16 -17.33 -6.14
CA THR A 72 12.89 -18.62 -6.18
C THR A 72 13.21 -19.12 -4.76
N SER A 73 13.75 -18.25 -3.90
CA SER A 73 14.06 -18.57 -2.50
C SER A 73 12.82 -19.03 -1.73
N ILE A 74 11.73 -18.26 -1.83
CA ILE A 74 10.47 -18.53 -1.11
C ILE A 74 9.87 -19.86 -1.57
N LEU A 75 9.79 -20.10 -2.87
CA LEU A 75 9.23 -21.34 -3.40
C LEU A 75 10.08 -22.56 -3.04
N ALA A 76 11.41 -22.45 -3.04
CA ALA A 76 12.28 -23.52 -2.56
C ALA A 76 12.00 -23.87 -1.09
N GLN A 77 11.73 -22.87 -0.25
CA GLN A 77 11.47 -23.03 1.18
C GLN A 77 10.07 -23.57 1.52
N THR A 78 9.12 -23.47 0.60
CA THR A 78 7.72 -23.89 0.80
C THR A 78 7.35 -25.16 0.05
N GLY A 79 8.27 -25.75 -0.71
CA GLY A 79 7.98 -26.93 -1.55
C GLY A 79 7.27 -26.59 -2.86
N GLY A 80 7.48 -25.38 -3.36
CA GLY A 80 6.95 -24.92 -4.65
C GLY A 80 5.60 -24.22 -4.57
N THR A 81 5.11 -23.91 -3.37
CA THR A 81 3.77 -23.31 -3.20
C THR A 81 3.74 -22.02 -2.41
N LEU A 82 2.80 -21.13 -2.73
CA LEU A 82 2.51 -19.91 -1.98
C LEU A 82 0.99 -19.69 -1.91
N ASP A 83 0.46 -19.38 -0.73
CA ASP A 83 -0.99 -19.19 -0.57
C ASP A 83 -1.42 -17.74 -0.80
N ALA A 84 -0.60 -16.76 -0.40
CA ALA A 84 -0.92 -15.36 -0.57
C ALA A 84 0.30 -14.45 -0.80
N VAL A 85 0.06 -13.31 -1.45
CA VAL A 85 0.97 -12.17 -1.50
C VAL A 85 0.24 -10.89 -1.08
N VAL A 86 0.87 -10.10 -0.20
CA VAL A 86 0.42 -8.78 0.22
C VAL A 86 1.35 -7.72 -0.36
N HIS A 87 0.89 -7.05 -1.41
CA HIS A 87 1.53 -5.88 -2.00
C HIS A 87 1.29 -4.65 -1.12
N ASN A 88 2.19 -4.42 -0.16
CA ASN A 88 2.16 -3.26 0.75
C ASN A 88 3.27 -2.24 0.47
N ALA A 89 4.40 -2.65 -0.12
CA ALA A 89 5.49 -1.73 -0.44
C ALA A 89 4.98 -0.53 -1.24
N GLY A 90 5.31 0.67 -0.77
CA GLY A 90 4.85 1.91 -1.38
C GLY A 90 5.62 3.12 -0.89
N VAL A 91 5.68 4.14 -1.74
CA VAL A 91 6.34 5.42 -1.48
C VAL A 91 5.45 6.57 -1.96
N ALA A 92 5.76 7.77 -1.48
CA ALA A 92 5.10 8.99 -1.92
C ALA A 92 6.09 10.14 -2.09
N ILE A 93 5.63 11.16 -2.79
CA ILE A 93 6.19 12.51 -2.85
C ILE A 93 5.02 13.49 -2.77
N ALA A 94 5.21 14.61 -2.08
CA ALA A 94 4.21 15.64 -1.94
C ALA A 94 4.75 17.01 -2.38
N GLY A 95 3.95 17.79 -3.10
CA GLY A 95 4.33 19.09 -3.67
C GLY A 95 3.38 19.55 -4.77
N ALA A 96 3.60 20.75 -5.31
CA ALA A 96 3.00 21.08 -6.60
C ALA A 96 3.67 20.26 -7.69
N HIS A 97 2.92 19.83 -8.71
CA HIS A 97 3.46 18.98 -9.77
C HIS A 97 4.64 19.63 -10.50
N GLU A 98 4.55 20.94 -10.76
CA GLU A 98 5.60 21.72 -11.41
C GLU A 98 6.92 21.73 -10.64
N ASP A 99 6.86 21.61 -9.31
CA ASP A 99 8.04 21.62 -8.45
C ASP A 99 8.66 20.22 -8.26
N MET A 100 7.93 19.15 -8.58
CA MET A 100 8.38 17.78 -8.31
C MET A 100 9.46 17.32 -9.30
N PRO A 101 10.60 16.79 -8.82
CA PRO A 101 11.59 16.17 -9.70
C PRO A 101 11.03 14.95 -10.45
N ASP A 102 11.38 14.81 -11.74
CA ASP A 102 10.94 13.68 -12.58
C ASP A 102 11.37 12.32 -11.99
N GLU A 103 12.59 12.24 -11.44
CA GLU A 103 13.10 11.04 -10.78
C GLU A 103 12.20 10.56 -9.63
N ASP A 104 11.64 11.49 -8.85
CA ASP A 104 10.75 11.15 -7.75
C ASP A 104 9.35 10.76 -8.25
N ILE A 105 8.87 11.44 -9.31
CA ILE A 105 7.60 11.09 -9.98
C ILE A 105 7.67 9.65 -10.49
N ARG A 106 8.73 9.30 -11.23
CA ARG A 106 8.97 7.95 -11.74
C ARG A 106 9.06 6.95 -10.60
N ARG A 107 9.88 7.24 -9.58
CA ARG A 107 10.06 6.36 -8.42
C ARG A 107 8.74 5.98 -7.74
N VAL A 108 7.77 6.90 -7.65
CA VAL A 108 6.43 6.58 -7.13
C VAL A 108 5.72 5.55 -8.00
N MET A 109 5.72 5.72 -9.32
CA MET A 109 5.09 4.77 -10.25
C MET A 109 5.82 3.42 -10.28
N GLU A 110 7.16 3.43 -10.27
CA GLU A 110 7.98 2.22 -10.23
C GLU A 110 7.62 1.36 -9.02
N THR A 111 7.60 1.94 -7.81
CA THR A 111 7.33 1.14 -6.60
C THR A 111 5.85 0.82 -6.41
N ASN A 112 4.96 1.80 -6.58
CA ASN A 112 3.55 1.62 -6.21
C ASN A 112 2.73 0.87 -7.27
N PHE A 113 3.22 0.84 -8.52
CA PHE A 113 2.52 0.23 -9.63
C PHE A 113 3.38 -0.83 -10.32
N PHE A 114 4.47 -0.45 -11.00
CA PHE A 114 5.24 -1.42 -11.79
C PHE A 114 5.83 -2.57 -10.96
N GLY A 115 6.24 -2.31 -9.72
CA GLY A 115 6.71 -3.34 -8.80
C GLY A 115 5.61 -4.32 -8.37
N VAL A 116 4.35 -3.87 -8.28
CA VAL A 116 3.21 -4.76 -8.09
C VAL A 116 3.07 -5.66 -9.32
N LEU A 117 3.02 -5.06 -10.52
CA LEU A 117 2.87 -5.80 -11.77
C LEU A 117 3.98 -6.83 -11.97
N GLY A 118 5.24 -6.47 -11.68
CA GLY A 118 6.41 -7.33 -11.81
C GLY A 118 6.34 -8.54 -10.87
N LEU A 119 6.12 -8.30 -9.57
CA LEU A 119 6.04 -9.37 -8.59
C LEU A 119 4.81 -10.27 -8.81
N THR A 120 3.64 -9.68 -9.13
CA THR A 120 2.46 -10.47 -9.48
C THR A 120 2.76 -11.37 -10.67
N ARG A 121 3.32 -10.83 -11.76
CA ARG A 121 3.68 -11.62 -12.95
C ARG A 121 4.60 -12.80 -12.63
N ALA A 122 5.57 -12.62 -11.74
CA ALA A 122 6.49 -13.68 -11.31
C ALA A 122 5.78 -14.78 -10.49
N LEU A 123 4.74 -14.44 -9.73
CA LEU A 123 3.99 -15.37 -8.87
C LEU A 123 2.82 -16.08 -9.59
N LEU A 124 2.28 -15.50 -10.67
CA LEU A 124 1.14 -16.06 -11.38
C LEU A 124 1.34 -17.50 -11.89
N PRO A 125 2.51 -17.92 -12.41
CA PRO A 125 2.73 -19.32 -12.78
C PRO A 125 2.50 -20.28 -11.61
N THR A 126 2.94 -19.92 -10.40
CA THR A 126 2.75 -20.71 -9.19
C THR A 126 1.28 -20.79 -8.80
N PHE A 127 0.59 -19.64 -8.69
CA PHE A 127 -0.82 -19.64 -8.31
C PHE A 127 -1.70 -20.39 -9.32
N ARG A 128 -1.38 -20.26 -10.62
CA ARG A 128 -2.08 -20.99 -11.68
C ARG A 128 -1.84 -22.50 -11.60
N ALA A 129 -0.61 -22.94 -11.36
CA ALA A 129 -0.30 -24.37 -11.21
C ALA A 129 -1.01 -25.00 -9.99
N GLN A 130 -1.20 -24.22 -8.92
CA GLN A 130 -1.93 -24.65 -7.73
C GLN A 130 -3.46 -24.63 -7.90
N GLY A 131 -3.99 -23.90 -8.89
CA GLY A 131 -5.43 -23.62 -9.04
C GLY A 131 -6.00 -22.77 -7.90
N ARG A 132 -5.15 -22.04 -7.17
CA ARG A 132 -5.53 -21.16 -6.04
C ARG A 132 -4.41 -20.19 -5.69
N GLY A 133 -4.80 -19.02 -5.18
CA GLY A 133 -3.89 -18.04 -4.57
C GLY A 133 -4.62 -16.74 -4.23
N ARG A 134 -4.04 -15.92 -3.36
CA ARG A 134 -4.58 -14.58 -3.03
C ARG A 134 -3.57 -13.49 -3.31
N ILE A 135 -3.96 -12.51 -4.11
CA ILE A 135 -3.20 -11.30 -4.39
C ILE A 135 -3.89 -10.13 -3.68
N LEU A 136 -3.36 -9.73 -2.53
CA LEU A 136 -3.88 -8.60 -1.77
C LEU A 136 -3.05 -7.35 -2.04
N CYS A 137 -3.70 -6.26 -2.44
CA CYS A 137 -3.08 -4.99 -2.74
C CYS A 137 -3.51 -3.93 -1.72
N VAL A 138 -2.55 -3.36 -1.00
CA VAL A 138 -2.79 -2.22 -0.11
C VAL A 138 -2.85 -0.94 -0.95
N SER A 139 -4.06 -0.53 -1.28
CA SER A 139 -4.38 0.70 -2.01
C SER A 139 -4.41 1.90 -1.04
N SER A 140 -5.40 2.79 -1.15
CA SER A 140 -5.62 3.96 -0.29
C SER A 140 -6.98 4.58 -0.59
N GLN A 141 -7.59 5.28 0.36
CA GLN A 141 -8.70 6.21 0.06
C GLN A 141 -8.35 7.23 -1.04
N SER A 142 -7.06 7.51 -1.24
CA SER A 142 -6.54 8.38 -2.31
C SER A 142 -6.82 7.83 -3.72
N ALA A 143 -7.24 6.57 -3.83
CA ALA A 143 -7.78 5.95 -5.04
C ALA A 143 -9.20 6.43 -5.42
N PHE A 144 -9.91 7.12 -4.53
CA PHE A 144 -11.30 7.52 -4.74
C PHE A 144 -11.47 9.03 -4.89
N ALA A 145 -10.58 9.81 -4.30
CA ALA A 145 -10.57 11.27 -4.40
C ALA A 145 -9.14 11.81 -4.50
N GLY A 146 -8.92 12.74 -5.44
CA GLY A 146 -7.65 13.43 -5.57
C GLY A 146 -7.37 14.34 -4.37
N GLN A 147 -6.15 14.29 -3.86
CA GLN A 147 -5.69 15.08 -2.73
C GLN A 147 -4.72 16.18 -3.18
N PRO A 148 -4.85 17.42 -2.68
CA PRO A 148 -3.90 18.49 -2.96
C PRO A 148 -2.47 18.07 -2.60
N ALA A 149 -1.53 18.47 -3.45
CA ALA A 149 -0.10 18.18 -3.36
C ALA A 149 0.32 16.70 -3.47
N ASN A 150 -0.61 15.75 -3.68
CA ASN A 150 -0.32 14.32 -3.78
C ASN A 150 -0.69 13.74 -5.17
N SER A 151 -0.58 14.54 -6.24
CA SER A 151 -1.09 14.17 -7.57
C SER A 151 -0.55 12.83 -8.08
N ILE A 152 0.78 12.62 -8.02
CA ILE A 152 1.40 11.39 -8.51
C ILE A 152 1.13 10.18 -7.61
N TYR A 153 1.10 10.38 -6.29
CA TYR A 153 0.71 9.32 -5.35
C TYR A 153 -0.72 8.86 -5.61
N CYS A 154 -1.68 9.79 -5.75
CA CYS A 154 -3.05 9.48 -6.12
C CYS A 154 -3.08 8.73 -7.47
N ALA A 155 -2.40 9.25 -8.50
CA ALA A 155 -2.33 8.58 -9.81
C ALA A 155 -1.85 7.12 -9.71
N SER A 156 -0.81 6.85 -8.92
CA SER A 156 -0.30 5.49 -8.71
C SER A 156 -1.32 4.55 -8.05
N LYS A 157 -2.12 5.06 -7.10
CA LYS A 157 -3.17 4.27 -6.42
C LYS A 157 -4.38 4.05 -7.32
N TRP A 158 -4.74 5.03 -8.15
CA TRP A 158 -5.77 4.83 -9.18
C TRP A 158 -5.33 3.81 -10.24
N ALA A 159 -4.07 3.86 -10.67
CA ALA A 159 -3.51 2.89 -11.62
C ALA A 159 -3.55 1.46 -11.05
N LEU A 160 -3.17 1.30 -9.78
CA LEU A 160 -3.25 0.02 -9.08
C LEU A 160 -4.69 -0.54 -9.05
N GLU A 161 -5.69 0.31 -8.76
CA GLU A 161 -7.10 -0.11 -8.73
C GLU A 161 -7.64 -0.48 -10.10
N GLY A 162 -7.37 0.33 -11.12
CA GLY A 162 -7.81 0.02 -12.49
C GLY A 162 -7.20 -1.29 -13.02
N TRP A 163 -5.92 -1.52 -12.70
CA TRP A 163 -5.26 -2.79 -13.01
C TRP A 163 -5.86 -3.95 -12.23
N ALA A 164 -6.08 -3.80 -10.91
CA ALA A 164 -6.65 -4.84 -10.07
C ALA A 164 -8.07 -5.22 -10.51
N GLU A 165 -8.91 -4.24 -10.87
CA GLU A 165 -10.26 -4.45 -11.41
C GLU A 165 -10.22 -5.24 -12.72
N SER A 166 -9.25 -4.95 -13.58
CA SER A 166 -9.15 -5.59 -14.90
C SER A 166 -8.58 -7.01 -14.81
N ILE A 167 -7.49 -7.20 -14.07
CA ILE A 167 -6.83 -8.50 -13.97
C ILE A 167 -7.69 -9.53 -13.22
N ALA A 168 -8.61 -9.09 -12.35
CA ALA A 168 -9.55 -9.98 -11.67
C ALA A 168 -10.27 -10.95 -12.63
N PHE A 169 -10.67 -10.46 -13.80
CA PHE A 169 -11.32 -11.28 -14.83
C PHE A 169 -10.40 -12.35 -15.41
N GLU A 170 -9.11 -12.05 -15.54
CA GLU A 170 -8.10 -13.01 -16.02
C GLU A 170 -7.81 -14.10 -14.98
N LEU A 171 -7.86 -13.73 -13.70
CA LEU A 171 -7.47 -14.57 -12.56
C LEU A 171 -8.57 -15.53 -12.09
N ASP A 172 -9.84 -15.15 -12.27
CA ASP A 172 -11.01 -15.93 -11.83
C ASP A 172 -11.02 -17.35 -12.44
N ALA A 173 -10.61 -17.48 -13.71
CA ALA A 173 -10.51 -18.75 -14.41
C ALA A 173 -9.50 -19.74 -13.78
N PHE A 174 -8.62 -19.26 -12.90
CA PHE A 174 -7.57 -20.05 -12.25
C PHE A 174 -7.78 -20.17 -10.72
N GLY A 175 -8.92 -19.73 -10.19
CA GLY A 175 -9.21 -19.76 -8.75
C GLY A 175 -8.34 -18.80 -7.93
N ILE A 176 -7.84 -17.73 -8.55
CA ILE A 176 -6.96 -16.75 -7.91
C ILE A 176 -7.77 -15.51 -7.54
N ASP A 177 -7.85 -15.20 -6.25
CA ASP A 177 -8.52 -14.01 -5.75
C ASP A 177 -7.59 -12.79 -5.83
N ILE A 178 -8.13 -11.66 -6.25
CA ILE A 178 -7.51 -10.35 -6.07
C ILE A 178 -8.33 -9.50 -5.09
N ILE A 179 -7.65 -8.88 -4.14
CA ILE A 179 -8.26 -8.20 -3.01
C ILE A 179 -7.65 -6.81 -2.89
N LEU A 180 -8.48 -5.78 -2.79
CA LEU A 180 -8.07 -4.42 -2.46
C LEU A 180 -8.39 -4.13 -1.00
N VAL A 181 -7.40 -3.62 -0.28
CA VAL A 181 -7.58 -3.02 1.03
C VAL A 181 -7.27 -1.54 0.88
N GLU A 182 -8.22 -0.67 1.22
CA GLU A 182 -8.11 0.78 1.01
C GLU A 182 -8.11 1.55 2.33
N PRO A 183 -6.94 1.75 2.96
CA PRO A 183 -6.85 2.48 4.22
C PRO A 183 -7.14 3.98 4.05
N GLY A 184 -7.80 4.55 5.07
CA GLY A 184 -7.89 5.99 5.30
C GLY A 184 -6.60 6.58 5.90
N PRO A 185 -6.69 7.65 6.72
CA PRO A 185 -5.52 8.18 7.42
C PRO A 185 -5.11 7.25 8.58
N TYR A 186 -3.89 6.74 8.53
CA TYR A 186 -3.31 5.86 9.55
C TYR A 186 -1.90 6.32 9.94
N LYS A 187 -1.57 6.18 11.23
CA LYS A 187 -0.27 6.57 11.79
C LYS A 187 0.81 5.64 11.25
N THR A 188 1.49 6.08 10.20
CA THR A 188 2.51 5.29 9.51
C THR A 188 3.69 6.18 9.11
N GLU A 189 4.85 5.56 8.92
CA GLU A 189 6.07 6.28 8.57
C GLU A 189 6.04 6.88 7.15
N ILE A 190 5.06 6.51 6.30
CA ILE A 190 5.00 7.00 4.92
C ILE A 190 4.91 8.53 4.89
N TRP A 191 4.07 9.15 5.73
CA TRP A 191 3.88 10.61 5.73
C TRP A 191 5.03 11.36 6.41
N ARG A 192 5.74 10.69 7.33
CA ARG A 192 6.93 11.24 8.02
C ARG A 192 8.18 11.20 7.14
N THR A 193 8.26 10.20 6.25
CA THR A 193 9.40 10.00 5.33
C THR A 193 9.15 10.53 3.92
N THR A 194 7.92 10.96 3.61
CA THR A 194 7.58 11.56 2.31
C THR A 194 8.35 12.87 2.12
N LYS A 195 9.09 12.97 1.01
CA LYS A 195 9.70 14.22 0.57
C LYS A 195 8.61 15.24 0.26
N ARG A 196 8.63 16.36 0.98
CA ARG A 196 7.76 17.53 0.75
C ARG A 196 8.53 18.57 -0.05
N VAL A 197 8.16 18.75 -1.31
CA VAL A 197 8.83 19.68 -2.22
C VAL A 197 8.18 21.05 -2.12
N THR A 198 8.95 22.00 -1.58
CA THR A 198 8.58 23.42 -1.45
C THR A 198 9.79 24.30 -1.78
N PRO A 199 10.07 24.58 -3.06
CA PRO A 199 11.16 25.48 -3.44
C PRO A 199 10.93 26.87 -2.82
N PRO A 200 11.94 27.51 -2.20
CA PRO A 200 11.79 28.87 -1.67
C PRO A 200 11.49 29.88 -2.79
N GLY A 201 10.51 30.77 -2.57
CA GLY A 201 10.17 31.83 -3.52
C GLY A 201 9.45 31.38 -4.80
N GLY A 202 9.15 30.09 -4.94
CA GLY A 202 8.38 29.55 -6.06
C GLY A 202 6.89 29.93 -6.03
N PRO A 203 6.19 29.81 -7.16
CA PRO A 203 4.79 30.21 -7.28
C PRO A 203 3.85 29.42 -6.35
N TYR A 204 4.19 28.17 -6.02
CA TYR A 204 3.36 27.33 -5.15
C TYR A 204 3.85 27.26 -3.69
N THR A 205 4.93 27.93 -3.29
CA THR A 205 5.54 27.75 -1.96
C THR A 205 4.53 28.01 -0.84
N THR A 206 3.81 29.13 -0.91
CA THR A 206 2.80 29.51 0.09
C THR A 206 1.63 28.52 0.10
N TRP A 207 1.17 28.12 -1.09
CA TRP A 207 0.10 27.15 -1.25
C TRP A 207 0.48 25.78 -0.68
N ALA A 208 1.66 25.26 -1.00
CA ALA A 208 2.15 23.97 -0.55
C ALA A 208 2.33 23.94 0.98
N ARG A 209 2.89 24.99 1.58
CA ARG A 209 2.99 25.11 3.04
C ARG A 209 1.64 25.06 3.74
N LEU A 210 0.63 25.73 3.18
CA LEU A 210 -0.72 25.72 3.71
C LEU A 210 -1.37 24.33 3.60
N VAL A 211 -1.23 23.67 2.44
CA VAL A 211 -1.71 22.29 2.23
C VAL A 211 -1.05 21.33 3.22
N PHE A 212 0.27 21.40 3.38
CA PHE A 212 1.02 20.53 4.29
C PHE A 212 0.62 20.74 5.74
N ARG A 213 0.46 21.99 6.19
CA ARG A 213 -0.05 22.29 7.54
C ARG A 213 -1.46 21.72 7.75
N GLY A 214 -2.33 21.85 6.76
CA GLY A 214 -3.68 21.29 6.81
C GLY A 214 -3.68 19.76 6.85
N ALA A 215 -2.81 19.12 6.07
CA ALA A 215 -2.61 17.68 6.07
C ALA A 215 -2.08 17.17 7.42
N ASP A 216 -1.08 17.84 8.01
CA ASP A 216 -0.55 17.50 9.33
C ASP A 216 -1.62 17.60 10.42
N ALA A 217 -2.42 18.67 10.40
CA ALA A 217 -3.52 18.84 11.35
C ALA A 217 -4.61 17.77 11.17
N HIS A 218 -4.92 17.40 9.92
CA HIS A 218 -5.85 16.32 9.62
C HIS A 218 -5.34 14.97 10.13
N GLU A 219 -4.07 14.62 9.84
CA GLU A 219 -3.44 13.39 10.30
C GLU A 219 -3.40 13.33 11.83
N ALA A 220 -2.93 14.39 12.50
CA ALA A 220 -2.87 14.43 13.97
C ALA A 220 -4.24 14.21 14.63
N LYS A 221 -5.31 14.70 14.01
CA LYS A 221 -6.68 14.58 14.54
C LYS A 221 -7.34 13.25 14.22
N HIS A 222 -7.02 12.63 13.09
CA HIS A 222 -7.83 11.54 12.53
C HIS A 222 -7.07 10.23 12.30
N ALA A 223 -5.73 10.23 12.39
CA ALA A 223 -4.94 9.03 12.12
C ALA A 223 -5.19 7.95 13.18
N ARG A 224 -5.57 6.76 12.70
CA ARG A 224 -5.86 5.58 13.52
C ARG A 224 -4.65 4.65 13.64
N ASP A 225 -4.80 3.58 14.41
CA ASP A 225 -3.77 2.56 14.57
C ASP A 225 -3.68 1.66 13.31
N PRO A 226 -2.51 1.54 12.67
CA PRO A 226 -2.34 0.67 11.50
C PRO A 226 -2.64 -0.82 11.77
N ASP A 227 -2.67 -1.26 13.04
CA ASP A 227 -3.08 -2.61 13.43
C ASP A 227 -4.51 -2.95 12.99
N GLU A 228 -5.40 -1.96 12.87
CA GLU A 228 -6.74 -2.17 12.30
C GLU A 228 -6.69 -2.60 10.82
N VAL A 229 -5.73 -2.08 10.06
CA VAL A 229 -5.53 -2.47 8.66
C VAL A 229 -4.95 -3.87 8.59
N ALA A 230 -3.99 -4.20 9.47
CA ALA A 230 -3.42 -5.53 9.57
C ALA A 230 -4.48 -6.59 9.89
N GLN A 231 -5.40 -6.29 10.81
CA GLN A 231 -6.53 -7.17 11.12
C GLN A 231 -7.41 -7.42 9.89
N VAL A 232 -7.80 -6.37 9.15
CA VAL A 232 -8.63 -6.52 7.94
C VAL A 232 -7.90 -7.31 6.86
N ILE A 233 -6.59 -7.11 6.69
CA ILE A 233 -5.76 -7.90 5.77
C ILE A 233 -5.82 -9.38 6.15
N ALA A 234 -5.64 -9.69 7.43
CA ALA A 234 -5.62 -11.07 7.91
C ALA A 234 -6.99 -11.75 7.73
N GLU A 235 -8.07 -11.08 8.13
CA GLU A 235 -9.45 -11.54 7.89
C GLU A 235 -9.71 -11.79 6.40
N ALA A 236 -9.28 -10.87 5.51
CA ALA A 236 -9.46 -11.01 4.08
C ALA A 236 -8.64 -12.19 3.48
N LEU A 237 -7.52 -12.57 4.09
CA LEU A 237 -6.71 -13.72 3.67
C LEU A 237 -7.26 -15.06 4.20
N GLU A 238 -8.15 -15.06 5.18
CA GLU A 238 -8.71 -16.29 5.77
C GLU A 238 -10.12 -16.62 5.30
N VAL A 239 -10.96 -15.61 5.04
CA VAL A 239 -12.36 -15.87 4.64
C VAL A 239 -12.44 -16.69 3.35
N PRO A 240 -13.30 -17.71 3.22
CA PRO A 240 -13.33 -18.57 2.03
C PRO A 240 -13.66 -17.86 0.71
N ARG A 241 -14.38 -16.74 0.78
CA ARG A 241 -14.78 -15.91 -0.37
C ARG A 241 -14.56 -14.43 -0.01
N PRO A 242 -13.36 -13.89 -0.20
CA PRO A 242 -13.08 -12.51 0.14
C PRO A 242 -13.89 -11.56 -0.75
N LYS A 243 -14.19 -10.38 -0.22
CA LYS A 243 -14.72 -9.28 -1.04
C LYS A 243 -13.60 -8.73 -1.90
N PHE A 244 -13.94 -8.17 -3.05
CA PHE A 244 -12.95 -7.49 -3.88
C PHE A 244 -12.37 -6.22 -3.22
N ARG A 245 -13.14 -5.53 -2.35
CA ARG A 245 -12.72 -4.27 -1.68
C ARG A 245 -13.01 -4.25 -0.19
N TYR A 246 -12.08 -3.67 0.57
CA TYR A 246 -12.15 -3.48 2.01
C TYR A 246 -11.69 -2.07 2.42
N PRO A 247 -12.57 -1.05 2.33
CA PRO A 247 -12.25 0.29 2.80
C PRO A 247 -12.11 0.29 4.33
N VAL A 248 -10.94 0.69 4.83
CA VAL A 248 -10.60 0.66 6.27
C VAL A 248 -10.57 2.07 6.84
N GLY A 249 -11.40 2.30 7.86
CA GLY A 249 -11.58 3.61 8.49
C GLY A 249 -12.78 4.40 7.96
N PHE A 250 -13.22 5.37 8.76
CA PHE A 250 -14.41 6.18 8.44
C PHE A 250 -14.26 6.94 7.12
N PHE A 251 -13.12 7.62 6.93
CA PHE A 251 -12.89 8.43 5.72
C PHE A 251 -12.80 7.58 4.45
N ALA A 252 -12.12 6.44 4.49
CA ALA A 252 -12.06 5.53 3.35
C ALA A 252 -13.46 5.02 2.96
N LYS A 253 -14.27 4.63 3.95
CA LYS A 253 -15.66 4.19 3.73
C LYS A 253 -16.53 5.32 3.15
N LEU A 254 -16.36 6.53 3.65
CA LEU A 254 -17.09 7.71 3.17
C LEU A 254 -16.70 8.06 1.73
N ASP A 255 -15.40 8.15 1.43
CA ASP A 255 -14.91 8.46 0.08
C ASP A 255 -15.30 7.38 -0.92
N TYR A 256 -15.21 6.11 -0.53
CA TYR A 256 -15.71 5.01 -1.34
C TYR A 256 -17.22 5.13 -1.61
N PHE A 257 -18.02 5.46 -0.60
CA PHE A 257 -19.46 5.65 -0.77
C PHE A 257 -19.80 6.84 -1.67
N LEU A 258 -19.02 7.93 -1.61
CA LEU A 258 -19.24 9.16 -2.38
C LEU A 258 -18.63 9.11 -3.79
N ARG A 259 -17.77 8.13 -4.09
CA ARG A 259 -17.14 7.94 -5.40
C ARG A 259 -18.18 7.93 -6.51
N GLY A 260 -18.04 8.83 -7.48
CA GLY A 260 -18.95 8.97 -8.62
C GLY A 260 -20.31 9.60 -8.32
N LYS A 261 -20.63 9.92 -7.05
CA LYS A 261 -21.95 10.47 -6.65
C LYS A 261 -21.97 11.99 -6.50
N LEU A 262 -20.83 12.61 -6.17
CA LEU A 262 -20.74 14.05 -6.00
C LEU A 262 -20.00 14.71 -7.17
N PRO A 263 -20.48 15.86 -7.68
CA PRO A 263 -19.74 16.63 -8.67
C PRO A 263 -18.35 17.01 -8.16
N THR A 264 -17.30 16.76 -8.95
CA THR A 264 -15.90 17.07 -8.59
C THR A 264 -15.70 18.52 -8.17
N ARG A 265 -16.49 19.45 -8.73
CA ARG A 265 -16.48 20.87 -8.34
C ARG A 265 -16.89 21.09 -6.87
N MET A 266 -17.82 20.30 -6.34
CA MET A 266 -18.25 20.36 -4.95
C MET A 266 -17.20 19.78 -4.02
N ILE A 267 -16.63 18.62 -4.38
CA ILE A 267 -15.53 18.00 -3.61
C ILE A 267 -14.36 18.98 -3.50
N ARG A 268 -13.88 19.52 -4.64
CA ARG A 268 -12.80 20.53 -4.66
C ARG A 268 -13.12 21.75 -3.81
N ARG A 269 -14.37 22.25 -3.84
CA ARG A 269 -14.83 23.37 -3.00
C ARG A 269 -14.71 23.03 -1.51
N ALA A 270 -15.22 21.87 -1.09
CA ALA A 270 -15.15 21.43 0.30
C ALA A 270 -13.70 21.26 0.76
N THR A 271 -12.85 20.60 -0.04
CA THR A 271 -11.43 20.39 0.28
C THR A 271 -10.66 21.71 0.38
N THR A 272 -10.84 22.64 -0.57
CA THR A 272 -10.17 23.95 -0.51
C THR A 272 -10.57 24.74 0.73
N ARG A 273 -11.86 24.72 1.10
CA ARG A 273 -12.34 25.38 2.31
C ARG A 273 -11.80 24.72 3.59
N TYR A 274 -11.79 23.39 3.64
CA TYR A 274 -11.27 22.62 4.76
C TYR A 274 -9.77 22.89 5.01
N LEU A 275 -8.98 22.98 3.94
CA LEU A 275 -7.54 23.23 3.99
C LEU A 275 -7.19 24.74 4.03
N GLY A 276 -8.18 25.63 4.03
CA GLY A 276 -7.98 27.08 4.03
C GLY A 276 -7.35 27.65 2.75
N ILE A 277 -7.33 26.89 1.64
CA ILE A 277 -6.65 27.27 0.40
C ILE A 277 -7.36 28.49 -0.23
N PRO A 278 -6.66 29.64 -0.41
CA PRO A 278 -7.25 30.82 -1.02
C PRO A 278 -7.60 30.56 -2.48
N ARG A 279 -8.73 31.12 -2.92
CA ARG A 279 -9.16 31.07 -4.31
C ARG A 279 -8.67 32.29 -5.05
N THR A 280 -7.89 32.11 -6.10
CA THR A 280 -7.83 33.08 -7.19
C THR A 280 -9.15 33.01 -7.94
N ARG A 281 -9.83 34.15 -8.03
CA ARG A 281 -11.04 34.31 -8.86
C ARG A 281 -10.64 34.50 -10.30
#